data_AF-A0A4R4T292-F1
#
_entry.id   AF-A0A4R4T292-F1
#
_cell.length_a   1.000
_cell.length_b   1.000
_cell.length_c   1.000
_cell.angle_alpha   90.00
_cell.angle_beta   90.00
_cell.angle_gamma   90.00
#
_symmetry.space_group_name_H-M   'P 1'
#
loop_
_entity.id
_entity.type
_entity.pdbx_description
1 polymer ?
#
loop_
_entity_poly.entity_id
_entity_poly.type
_entity_poly.pdbx_seq_one_letter_code
_entity_poly.pdbx_strand_id
1 'polypeptide(L)'
;MAYAAQPEAMGALISTLFADRLFEHGIPFVRVGLMTAYVEDRTAAELAGMKRRPADEAIGAALGIVAQAWDEAMTMHGMFRRTIDQCQQQVRLELEEVVDEHITLVRKATEAGQPMPNAHSAVPQTDQDEQSRIQMRTSGADPIPQHCAP
;
A
#
# COMPACT_ATOMS: atom_id res chain seq x y z
N MET A 1 17.31 11.69 -14.04
CA MET A 1 15.85 11.48 -14.15
C MET A 1 15.34 11.04 -12.79
N ALA A 2 14.28 11.67 -12.26
CA ALA A 2 13.61 11.24 -11.03
C ALA A 2 13.12 9.79 -11.17
N TYR A 3 13.05 9.01 -10.08
CA TYR A 3 12.54 7.65 -10.17
C TYR A 3 11.02 7.67 -10.45
N ALA A 4 10.56 6.76 -11.30
CA ALA A 4 9.14 6.62 -11.60
C ALA A 4 8.48 5.72 -10.55
N ALA A 5 7.35 6.17 -10.02
CA ALA A 5 6.56 5.45 -9.03
C ALA A 5 5.19 5.06 -9.58
N GLN A 6 4.63 3.99 -9.01
CA GLN A 6 3.25 3.58 -9.24
C GLN A 6 2.34 4.34 -8.25
N PRO A 7 1.28 5.04 -8.71
CA PRO A 7 0.35 5.74 -7.82
C PRO A 7 -0.32 4.82 -6.78
N GLU A 8 -0.56 3.55 -7.11
CA GLU A 8 -1.06 2.53 -6.18
C GLU A 8 -0.15 2.35 -4.95
N ALA A 9 1.17 2.23 -5.15
CA ALA A 9 2.11 2.11 -4.04
C ALA A 9 2.15 3.39 -3.19
N MET A 10 2.03 4.57 -3.83
CA MET A 10 1.95 5.84 -3.11
C MET A 10 0.63 5.96 -2.34
N GLY A 11 -0.48 5.44 -2.88
CA GLY A 11 -1.76 5.41 -2.20
C GLY A 11 -1.72 4.59 -0.91
N ALA A 12 -1.05 3.43 -0.92
CA ALA A 12 -0.86 2.63 0.29
C ALA A 12 -0.07 3.39 1.37
N LEU A 13 1.02 4.07 0.99
CA LEU A 13 1.82 4.89 1.92
C LEU A 13 1.01 6.06 2.49
N ILE A 14 0.21 6.73 1.66
CA ILE A 14 -0.65 7.83 2.13
C ILE A 14 -1.72 7.27 3.09
N SER A 15 -2.26 6.08 2.82
CA SER A 15 -3.24 5.44 3.69
C SER A 15 -2.67 5.12 5.08
N THR A 16 -1.39 4.72 5.17
CA THR A 16 -0.74 4.51 6.46
C THR A 16 -0.59 5.80 7.26
N LEU A 17 -0.31 6.93 6.60
CA LEU A 17 -0.27 8.24 7.27
C LEU A 17 -1.63 8.62 7.86
N PHE A 18 -2.72 8.41 7.13
CA PHE A 18 -4.06 8.62 7.67
C PHE A 18 -4.34 7.73 8.87
N ALA A 19 -4.00 6.44 8.80
CA ALA A 19 -4.19 5.52 9.90
C ALA A 19 -3.42 5.95 11.16
N ASP A 20 -2.15 6.35 11.01
CA ASP A 20 -1.31 6.83 12.10
C ASP A 20 -1.90 8.09 12.76
N ARG A 21 -2.35 9.07 11.97
CA ARG A 21 -2.98 10.28 12.51
C ARG A 21 -4.28 9.98 13.26
N LEU A 22 -5.06 9.01 12.79
CA LEU A 22 -6.25 8.55 13.51
C LEU A 22 -5.89 7.88 14.83
N PHE A 23 -4.79 7.12 14.90
CA PHE A 23 -4.30 6.57 16.17
C PHE A 23 -3.85 7.65 17.14
N GLU A 24 -3.17 8.69 16.67
CA GLU A 24 -2.81 9.84 17.51
C GLU A 24 -4.04 10.59 18.05
N HIS A 25 -5.13 10.60 17.29
CA HIS A 25 -6.42 11.12 17.74
C HIS A 25 -7.20 10.17 18.67
N GLY A 26 -6.61 9.03 19.05
CA GLY A 26 -7.21 8.06 19.97
C GLY A 26 -8.30 7.20 19.35
N ILE A 27 -8.37 7.12 18.01
CA ILE A 27 -9.35 6.27 17.34
C ILE A 27 -8.96 4.80 17.54
N PRO A 28 -9.89 3.93 17.98
CA PRO A 28 -9.58 2.53 18.25
C PRO A 28 -9.05 1.78 17.02
N PHE A 29 -8.09 0.88 17.24
CA PHE A 29 -7.45 0.06 16.20
C PHE A 29 -8.44 -0.60 15.24
N VAL A 30 -9.44 -1.28 15.78
CA VAL A 30 -10.46 -1.99 14.98
C VAL A 30 -11.23 -1.04 14.07
N ARG A 31 -11.53 0.17 14.55
CA ARG A 31 -12.28 1.17 13.77
C ARG A 31 -11.43 1.72 12.63
N VAL A 32 -10.15 2.02 12.89
CA VAL A 32 -9.22 2.43 11.83
C VAL A 32 -9.05 1.31 10.81
N GLY A 33 -8.88 0.05 11.24
CA GLY A 33 -8.76 -1.09 10.33
C GLY A 33 -9.97 -1.27 9.40
N LEU A 34 -11.20 -1.04 9.88
CA LEU A 34 -12.40 -1.07 9.04
C LEU A 34 -12.42 0.08 8.02
N MET A 35 -12.00 1.28 8.42
CA MET A 35 -11.86 2.42 7.50
C MET A 35 -10.79 2.14 6.44
N THR A 36 -9.63 1.60 6.83
CA THR A 36 -8.55 1.24 5.92
C THR A 36 -9.03 0.22 4.89
N ALA A 37 -9.71 -0.84 5.31
CA ALA A 37 -10.25 -1.85 4.40
C ALA A 37 -11.25 -1.25 3.39
N TYR A 38 -12.12 -0.33 3.84
CA TYR A 38 -13.00 0.41 2.93
C TYR A 38 -12.21 1.25 1.92
N VAL A 39 -11.20 1.99 2.38
CA VAL A 39 -10.38 2.85 1.51
C VAL A 39 -9.61 2.03 0.48
N GLU A 40 -9.02 0.91 0.89
CA GLU A 40 -8.31 0.00 -0.01
C GLU A 40 -9.23 -0.50 -1.12
N ASP A 41 -10.41 -1.04 -0.78
CA ASP A 41 -11.38 -1.50 -1.77
C ASP A 41 -11.85 -0.37 -2.70
N ARG A 42 -12.16 0.80 -2.12
CA ARG A 42 -12.68 1.96 -2.85
C ARG A 42 -11.68 2.54 -3.85
N THR A 43 -10.38 2.47 -3.56
CA THR A 43 -9.33 3.13 -4.34
C THR A 43 -8.54 2.18 -5.24
N ALA A 44 -8.58 0.86 -4.98
CA ALA A 44 -7.79 -0.14 -5.67
C ALA A 44 -7.89 -0.06 -7.20
N ALA A 45 -9.11 -0.11 -7.75
CA ALA A 45 -9.31 -0.11 -9.20
C ALA A 45 -8.82 1.18 -9.87
N GLU A 46 -9.03 2.32 -9.22
CA GLU A 46 -8.68 3.64 -9.76
C GLU A 46 -7.17 3.84 -9.79
N LEU A 47 -6.48 3.50 -8.68
CA LEU A 47 -5.04 3.63 -8.57
C LEU A 47 -4.28 2.60 -9.42
N ALA A 48 -4.76 1.36 -9.49
CA ALA A 48 -4.18 0.32 -10.33
C ALA A 48 -4.26 0.66 -11.84
N GLY A 49 -5.31 1.40 -12.24
CA GLY A 49 -5.47 1.89 -13.62
C GLY A 49 -4.49 3.00 -14.02
N MET A 50 -3.76 3.59 -13.06
CA MET A 50 -2.87 4.70 -13.34
C MET A 50 -1.50 4.26 -13.85
N LYS A 51 -0.98 5.01 -14.84
CA LYS A 51 0.39 4.82 -15.33
C LYS A 51 1.43 5.33 -14.32
N ARG A 52 2.58 4.66 -14.30
CA ARG A 52 3.80 5.13 -13.65
C ARG A 52 4.16 6.54 -14.12
N ARG A 53 4.65 7.35 -13.18
CA ARG A 53 5.02 8.76 -13.39
C ARG A 53 6.09 9.16 -12.37
N PRO A 54 6.73 10.33 -12.48
CA PRO A 54 7.64 10.85 -11.46
C PRO A 54 7.02 10.76 -10.06
N ALA A 55 7.84 10.48 -9.05
CA ALA A 55 7.36 10.17 -7.70
C ALA A 55 6.50 11.28 -7.09
N ASP A 56 6.87 12.55 -7.28
CA ASP A 56 6.12 13.73 -6.88
C ASP A 56 4.72 13.78 -7.54
N GLU A 57 4.65 13.55 -8.85
CA GLU A 57 3.37 13.47 -9.57
C GLU A 57 2.53 12.26 -9.13
N ALA A 58 3.17 11.14 -8.80
CA ALA A 58 2.51 9.93 -8.34
C ALA A 58 1.88 10.13 -6.94
N ILE A 59 2.61 10.79 -6.04
CA ILE A 59 2.11 11.16 -4.71
C ILE A 59 0.91 12.10 -4.85
N GLY A 60 1.04 13.17 -5.65
CA GLY A 60 -0.05 14.12 -5.85
C GLY A 60 -1.32 13.49 -6.44
N ALA A 61 -1.16 12.60 -7.43
CA ALA A 61 -2.28 11.87 -8.02
C ALA A 61 -2.96 10.91 -7.03
N ALA A 62 -2.17 10.17 -6.26
CA ALA A 62 -2.70 9.24 -5.26
C ALA A 62 -3.38 9.95 -4.09
N LEU A 63 -2.84 11.10 -3.65
CA LEU A 63 -3.35 11.85 -2.50
C LEU A 63 -4.80 12.30 -2.69
N GLY A 64 -5.16 12.81 -3.87
CA GLY A 64 -6.54 13.26 -4.12
C GLY A 64 -7.55 12.13 -3.93
N ILE A 65 -7.25 10.95 -4.49
CA ILE A 65 -8.12 9.77 -4.45
C ILE A 65 -8.21 9.20 -3.03
N VAL A 66 -7.06 9.01 -2.38
CA VAL A 66 -7.01 8.41 -1.04
C VAL A 66 -7.60 9.34 0.00
N ALA A 67 -7.32 10.65 -0.07
CA ALA A 67 -7.90 11.62 0.86
C ALA A 67 -9.43 11.68 0.75
N GLN A 68 -9.98 11.58 -0.46
CA GLN A 68 -11.42 11.51 -0.66
C GLN A 68 -12.00 10.23 -0.04
N ALA A 69 -11.40 9.07 -0.30
CA ALA A 69 -11.88 7.81 0.26
C ALA A 69 -11.82 7.80 1.80
N TRP A 70 -10.78 8.40 2.39
CA TRP A 70 -10.69 8.58 3.85
C TRP A 70 -11.74 9.56 4.39
N ASP A 71 -12.05 10.66 3.68
CA ASP A 71 -13.15 11.57 4.02
C ASP A 71 -14.49 10.82 4.15
N GLU A 72 -14.79 10.00 3.14
CA GLU A 72 -15.98 9.15 3.08
C GLU A 72 -15.99 8.14 4.23
N ALA A 73 -14.88 7.43 4.46
CA ALA A 73 -14.75 6.45 5.55
C ALA A 73 -14.97 7.10 6.93
N MET A 74 -14.28 8.21 7.22
CA MET A 74 -14.41 8.91 8.49
C MET A 74 -15.83 9.43 8.71
N THR A 75 -16.48 9.92 7.64
CA THR A 75 -17.87 10.37 7.67
C THR A 75 -18.84 9.23 7.96
N MET A 76 -18.71 8.09 7.28
CA MET A 76 -19.57 6.91 7.51
C MET A 76 -19.48 6.38 8.94
N HIS A 77 -18.29 6.47 9.53
CA HIS A 77 -18.09 6.09 10.93
C HIS A 77 -18.51 7.17 11.92
N GLY A 78 -19.00 8.34 11.47
CA GLY A 78 -19.54 9.39 12.34
C GLY A 78 -18.47 10.26 13.01
N MET A 79 -17.34 10.50 12.36
CA MET A 79 -16.35 11.46 12.84
C MET A 79 -16.83 12.90 12.62
N PHE A 80 -16.47 13.79 13.54
CA PHE A 80 -16.77 15.21 13.39
C PHE A 80 -15.98 15.82 12.23
N ARG A 81 -16.64 16.66 11.44
CA ARG A 81 -16.01 17.34 10.28
C ARG A 81 -14.70 18.04 10.65
N ARG A 82 -14.66 18.70 11.81
CA ARG A 82 -13.43 19.36 12.30
C ARG A 82 -12.26 18.39 12.46
N THR A 83 -12.49 17.17 12.96
CA THR A 83 -11.44 16.16 13.14
C THR A 83 -11.00 15.61 11.78
N ILE A 84 -11.93 15.41 10.86
CA ILE A 84 -11.65 15.01 9.47
C ILE A 84 -10.73 16.03 8.80
N ASP A 85 -11.12 17.31 8.85
CA ASP A 85 -10.37 18.41 8.23
C ASP A 85 -8.97 18.55 8.84
N GLN A 86 -8.84 18.40 10.17
CA GLN A 86 -7.55 18.41 10.87
C GLN A 86 -6.64 17.26 10.43
N CYS A 87 -7.17 16.03 10.37
CA CYS A 87 -6.44 14.86 9.93
C CYS A 87 -5.95 15.01 8.47
N GLN A 88 -6.83 15.47 7.57
CA GLN A 88 -6.46 15.74 6.18
C GLN A 88 -5.40 16.83 6.06
N GLN A 89 -5.51 17.89 6.85
CA GLN A 89 -4.54 18.98 6.84
C GLN A 89 -3.15 18.50 7.30
N GLN A 90 -3.08 17.71 8.37
CA GLN A 90 -1.81 17.17 8.87
C GLN A 90 -1.13 16.27 7.84
N VAL A 91 -1.88 15.31 7.27
CA VAL A 91 -1.35 14.40 6.24
C VAL A 91 -0.86 15.19 5.02
N ARG A 92 -1.57 16.25 4.59
CA ARG A 92 -1.12 17.10 3.48
C ARG A 92 0.19 17.81 3.80
N LEU A 93 0.30 18.42 4.98
CA LEU A 93 1.52 19.14 5.38
C LEU A 93 2.74 18.21 5.45
N GLU A 94 2.57 17.00 5.97
CA GLU A 94 3.66 16.02 6.02
C GLU A 94 4.07 15.51 4.65
N LEU A 95 3.10 15.29 3.76
CA LEU A 95 3.40 14.91 2.38
C LEU A 95 4.08 16.04 1.62
N GLU A 96 3.66 17.29 1.81
CA GLU A 96 4.31 18.46 1.23
C GLU A 96 5.78 18.54 1.65
N GLU A 97 6.07 18.36 2.95
CA GLU A 97 7.45 18.34 3.46
C GLU A 97 8.30 17.26 2.79
N VAL A 98 7.78 16.03 2.70
CA VAL A 98 8.49 14.89 2.09
C VAL A 98 8.67 15.09 0.57
N VAL A 99 7.68 15.63 -0.13
CA VAL A 99 7.75 15.89 -1.57
C VAL A 99 8.77 17.00 -1.87
N ASP A 100 8.79 18.08 -1.09
CA ASP A 100 9.76 19.17 -1.25
C ASP A 100 11.20 18.70 -1.00
N GLU A 101 11.40 17.86 0.01
CA GLU A 101 12.68 17.21 0.27
C GLU A 101 13.09 16.33 -0.92
N HIS A 102 12.16 15.50 -1.42
CA HIS A 102 12.41 14.62 -2.56
C HIS A 102 12.81 15.41 -3.82
N ILE A 103 12.05 16.46 -4.18
CA ILE A 103 12.34 17.32 -5.33
C ILE A 103 13.72 17.96 -5.18
N THR A 104 14.05 18.45 -3.98
CA THR A 104 15.36 19.05 -3.69
C THR A 104 16.50 18.05 -3.88
N LEU A 105 16.34 16.81 -3.40
CA LEU A 105 17.33 15.74 -3.56
C LEU A 105 17.51 15.35 -5.03
N VAL A 106 16.41 15.22 -5.78
CA VAL A 106 16.45 14.91 -7.21
C VAL A 106 17.17 16.00 -8.00
N ARG A 107 16.92 17.28 -7.68
CA ARG A 107 17.58 18.41 -8.34
C ARG A 107 19.09 18.39 -8.09
N LYS A 108 19.51 18.23 -6.83
CA LYS A 108 20.93 18.13 -6.45
C LYS A 108 21.65 16.98 -7.16
N ALA A 109 21.03 15.81 -7.24
CA ALA A 109 21.61 14.66 -7.91
C ALA A 109 21.75 14.87 -9.43
N THR A 110 20.79 15.56 -10.04
CA THR A 110 20.82 15.91 -11.47
C THR A 110 21.93 16.92 -11.76
N GLU A 111 22.11 17.92 -10.90
CA GLU A 111 23.21 18.90 -11.01
C GLU A 111 24.59 18.27 -10.81
N ALA A 112 24.71 17.25 -9.94
CA ALA A 112 25.95 16.55 -9.65
C ALA A 112 26.36 15.50 -10.71
N GLY A 113 25.55 15.28 -11.76
CA GLY A 113 25.83 14.27 -12.79
C GLY A 113 25.86 12.83 -12.27
N GLN A 114 25.32 12.57 -11.07
CA GLN A 114 25.33 11.25 -10.46
C GLN A 114 24.24 10.36 -11.06
N PRO A 115 24.56 9.13 -11.50
CA PRO A 115 23.55 8.16 -11.89
C PRO A 115 22.76 7.73 -10.66
N MET A 116 21.46 8.03 -10.66
CA MET A 116 20.52 7.57 -9.64
C MET A 116 20.38 6.04 -9.68
N PRO A 117 20.12 5.39 -8.53
CA PRO A 117 19.90 3.95 -8.48
C PRO A 117 18.67 3.59 -9.31
N ASN A 118 18.89 2.88 -10.42
CA ASN A 118 17.81 2.34 -11.25
C ASN A 118 16.95 1.39 -10.41
N ALA A 119 15.63 1.63 -10.38
CA ALA A 119 14.62 0.75 -9.77
C ALA A 119 14.40 -0.57 -10.56
N HIS A 120 15.45 -1.10 -11.20
CA HIS A 120 15.44 -2.32 -12.01
C HIS A 120 16.50 -3.35 -11.59
N SER A 121 16.86 -3.37 -10.30
CA SER A 121 17.66 -4.45 -9.74
C SER A 121 17.06 -4.93 -8.43
N ALA A 122 16.12 -5.87 -8.56
CA ALA A 122 15.81 -6.98 -7.63
C ALA A 122 14.34 -7.41 -7.81
N VAL A 123 14.02 -8.02 -8.95
CA VAL A 123 13.15 -9.19 -8.87
C VAL A 123 14.09 -10.31 -8.48
N PRO A 124 14.06 -10.85 -7.25
CA PRO A 124 14.55 -12.19 -7.07
C PRO A 124 13.59 -13.06 -7.88
N GLN A 125 14.09 -13.62 -8.98
CA GLN A 125 13.55 -14.87 -9.48
C GLN A 125 13.80 -15.90 -8.37
N THR A 126 12.92 -15.92 -7.37
CA THR A 126 12.87 -17.02 -6.42
C THR A 126 12.16 -18.14 -7.14
N ASP A 127 12.98 -18.95 -7.79
CA ASP A 127 12.85 -20.38 -7.97
C ASP A 127 11.44 -20.95 -8.13
N GLN A 128 11.19 -21.38 -9.37
CA GLN A 128 10.20 -22.37 -9.80
C GLN A 128 10.36 -23.75 -9.12
N ASP A 129 10.86 -23.85 -7.89
CA ASP A 129 11.35 -25.11 -7.31
C ASP A 129 10.60 -25.58 -6.05
N GLU A 130 9.37 -25.10 -5.83
CA GLU A 130 8.48 -25.60 -4.75
C GLU A 130 7.30 -26.44 -5.25
N GLN A 131 7.11 -26.63 -6.56
CA GLN A 131 6.07 -27.53 -7.10
C GLN A 131 6.50 -28.99 -7.25
N SER A 132 7.79 -29.31 -7.04
CA SER A 132 8.33 -30.67 -7.23
C SER A 132 8.40 -31.52 -5.95
N ARG A 133 8.14 -30.94 -4.75
CA ARG A 133 8.34 -31.64 -3.46
C ARG A 133 7.11 -32.25 -2.81
N ILE A 134 5.89 -32.00 -3.31
CA ILE A 134 4.64 -32.49 -2.68
C ILE A 134 4.05 -33.73 -3.39
N GLN A 135 4.58 -34.14 -4.56
CA GLN A 135 4.16 -35.36 -5.26
C GLN A 135 5.12 -36.56 -5.08
N MET A 136 5.46 -36.93 -3.85
CA MET A 136 6.07 -38.24 -3.58
C MET A 136 5.75 -38.71 -2.16
N ARG A 137 4.47 -38.94 -1.83
CA ARG A 137 4.10 -39.80 -0.67
C ARG A 137 2.63 -40.21 -0.55
N THR A 138 1.95 -40.55 -1.64
CA THR A 138 0.65 -41.26 -1.55
C THR A 138 0.42 -42.15 -2.76
N SER A 139 1.14 -43.28 -2.82
CA SER A 139 0.71 -44.44 -3.62
C SER A 139 1.33 -45.70 -3.04
N GLY A 140 0.60 -46.29 -2.09
CA GLY A 140 0.78 -47.65 -1.62
C GLY A 140 -0.62 -48.18 -1.34
N ALA A 141 -1.24 -48.76 -2.36
CA ALA A 141 -2.52 -49.40 -2.27
C ALA A 141 -2.38 -50.75 -1.54
N ASP A 142 -3.30 -50.96 -0.58
CA ASP A 142 -4.02 -52.19 -0.20
C ASP A 142 -3.26 -53.45 0.31
N PRO A 143 -3.89 -54.37 1.08
CA PRO A 143 -5.34 -54.62 1.20
C PRO A 143 -5.94 -54.84 2.61
N ILE A 144 -7.27 -54.83 2.61
CA ILE A 144 -8.26 -55.33 3.58
C ILE A 144 -7.90 -56.70 4.20
N PRO A 145 -8.29 -56.92 5.47
CA PRO A 145 -8.96 -58.19 5.81
C PRO A 145 -10.28 -58.00 6.60
N GLN A 146 -11.23 -58.88 6.27
CA GLN A 146 -12.58 -59.02 6.82
C GLN A 146 -12.62 -59.68 8.21
N HIS A 147 -13.76 -59.49 8.90
CA HIS A 147 -14.32 -60.28 10.03
C HIS A 147 -13.63 -60.12 11.41
N CYS A 148 -14.31 -60.14 12.57
CA CYS A 148 -15.69 -60.44 12.96
C CYS A 148 -15.96 -59.78 14.34
N ALA A 149 -17.23 -59.51 14.62
CA ALA A 149 -17.73 -59.07 15.94
C ALA A 149 -17.72 -60.21 16.98
N PRO A 150 -17.95 -59.85 18.25
CA PRO A 150 -19.11 -60.40 18.97
C PRO A 150 -20.14 -59.35 19.36
#